data_AF-A0A926H4Z2-F1
#
_entry.id   AF-A0A926H4Z2-F1
#
_cell.length_a   1.000
_cell.length_b   1.000
_cell.length_c   1.000
_cell.angle_alpha   90.00
_cell.angle_beta   90.00
_cell.angle_gamma   90.00
#
_symmetry.space_group_name_H-M   'P 1'
#
loop_
_entity.id
_entity.type
_entity.pdbx_description
1 polymer ?
#
loop_
_entity_poly.entity_id
_entity_poly.type
_entity_poly.pdbx_seq_one_letter_code
_entity_poly.pdbx_strand_id
1 'polypeptide(L)'
;MFDLNPLDMPDAALQQWIMLFGAGTLGYIIGYISRKVLIDRLEGDLAVIDRTLDDCRQLSDQPLSTRPDDTGVLNRIKARAGEIDLTRIGVATADEADALQAIVGVGPFLERKLHAIGIYTFRQIANFSKDDVEQVNEIIEFFPGRIERD
;
A
#
# COMPACT_ATOMS: atom_id res chain seq x y z
N MET A 1 29.29 57.88 -57.99
CA MET A 1 28.97 56.44 -58.06
C MET A 1 29.41 55.86 -56.74
N PHE A 2 28.46 55.50 -55.85
CA PHE A 2 28.78 55.00 -54.52
C PHE A 2 29.16 53.53 -54.64
N ASP A 3 30.40 53.20 -54.27
CA ASP A 3 30.90 51.83 -54.23
C ASP A 3 30.27 51.13 -53.03
N LEU A 4 29.08 50.56 -53.24
CA LEU A 4 28.41 49.69 -52.29
C LEU A 4 28.99 48.29 -52.45
N ASN A 5 30.25 48.10 -52.04
CA ASN A 5 30.85 46.78 -51.90
C ASN A 5 30.60 46.26 -50.46
N PRO A 6 29.58 45.42 -50.21
CA PRO A 6 29.21 44.97 -48.87
C PRO A 6 30.21 43.98 -48.25
N LEU A 7 31.24 43.57 -48.98
CA LEU A 7 32.27 42.61 -48.54
C LEU A 7 33.55 43.27 -48.01
N ASP A 8 33.71 44.59 -48.14
CA ASP A 8 34.92 45.32 -47.75
C ASP A 8 34.75 46.10 -46.44
N MET A 9 33.67 45.85 -45.69
CA MET A 9 33.49 46.41 -44.35
C MET A 9 34.09 45.45 -43.30
N PRO A 10 35.25 45.76 -42.71
CA PRO A 10 35.93 44.88 -41.75
C PRO A 10 35.08 44.56 -40.49
N ASP A 11 34.04 45.34 -40.22
CA ASP A 11 33.17 45.20 -39.06
C ASP A 11 32.04 44.16 -39.22
N ALA A 12 31.70 43.76 -40.45
CA ALA A 12 30.55 42.88 -40.71
C ALA A 12 30.75 41.45 -40.17
N ALA A 13 31.96 40.91 -40.31
CA ALA A 13 32.29 39.58 -39.79
C ALA A 13 32.23 39.55 -38.25
N LEU A 14 32.79 40.58 -37.60
CA LEU A 14 32.73 40.74 -36.13
C LEU A 14 31.28 40.78 -35.64
N GLN A 15 30.42 41.54 -36.32
CA GLN A 15 29.00 41.67 -35.98
C GLN A 15 28.25 40.33 -36.10
N GLN A 16 28.56 39.50 -37.10
CA GLN A 16 27.96 38.17 -37.23
C GLN A 16 28.39 37.23 -36.09
N TRP A 17 29.65 37.27 -35.67
CA TRP A 17 30.12 36.50 -34.52
C TRP A 17 29.46 36.95 -33.21
N ILE A 18 29.30 38.26 -33.01
CA ILE A 18 28.59 38.81 -31.84
C ILE A 18 27.14 38.33 -31.82
N MET A 19 26.43 38.32 -32.95
CA MET A 19 25.05 37.81 -33.03
C MET A 19 24.97 36.31 -32.77
N LEU A 20 25.89 35.51 -33.31
CA LEU A 20 25.93 34.05 -33.08
C LEU A 20 26.17 33.71 -31.61
N PHE A 21 27.15 34.37 -30.98
CA PHE A 21 27.41 34.19 -29.55
C PHE A 21 26.24 34.69 -28.69
N GLY A 22 25.65 35.83 -29.03
CA GLY A 22 24.48 36.38 -28.33
C GLY A 22 23.29 35.43 -28.38
N ALA A 23 22.95 34.90 -29.55
CA ALA A 23 21.84 33.95 -29.71
C ALA A 23 22.14 32.60 -28.99
N GLY A 24 23.37 32.11 -29.08
CA GLY A 24 23.79 30.86 -28.43
C GLY A 24 23.75 30.96 -26.90
N THR A 25 24.27 32.05 -26.33
CA THR A 25 24.25 32.28 -24.88
C THR A 25 22.83 32.47 -24.36
N LEU A 26 22.01 33.26 -25.05
CA LEU A 26 20.60 33.46 -24.69
C LEU A 26 19.81 32.15 -24.74
N GLY A 27 19.98 31.36 -25.81
CA GLY A 27 19.35 30.04 -25.95
C GLY A 27 19.81 29.05 -24.87
N TYR A 28 21.10 29.04 -24.55
CA TYR A 28 21.65 28.21 -23.47
C TYR A 28 21.04 28.59 -22.11
N ILE A 29 20.92 29.88 -21.80
CA ILE A 29 20.33 30.37 -20.54
C ILE A 29 18.86 29.94 -20.44
N ILE A 30 18.05 30.19 -21.48
CA ILE A 30 16.63 29.82 -21.50
C ILE A 30 16.46 28.30 -21.37
N GLY A 31 17.25 27.53 -22.13
CA GLY A 31 17.23 26.07 -22.08
C GLY A 31 17.64 25.51 -20.72
N TYR A 32 18.68 26.09 -20.09
CA TYR A 32 19.14 25.70 -18.76
C TYR A 32 18.07 25.97 -17.69
N ILE A 33 17.44 27.15 -17.72
CA ILE A 33 16.36 27.50 -16.78
C ILE A 33 15.17 26.55 -16.94
N SER A 34 14.71 26.32 -18.18
CA SER A 34 13.58 25.43 -18.45
C SER A 34 13.85 23.99 -18.00
N ARG A 35 15.07 23.47 -18.27
CA ARG A 35 15.46 22.12 -17.87
C ARG A 35 15.58 22.00 -16.35
N LYS A 36 16.10 23.01 -15.66
CA LYS A 36 16.22 23.00 -14.20
C LYS A 36 14.84 22.94 -13.52
N VAL A 37 13.87 23.73 -14.01
CA VAL A 37 12.49 23.69 -13.51
C VAL A 37 11.84 22.32 -13.71
N LEU A 38 12.13 21.63 -14.81
CA LEU A 38 11.62 20.28 -15.05
C LEU A 38 12.19 19.29 -14.04
N ILE A 39 13.50 19.34 -13.79
CA ILE A 39 14.18 18.46 -12.83
C ILE A 39 13.61 18.65 -11.42
N ASP A 40 13.45 19.91 -10.98
CA ASP A 40 12.90 20.23 -9.65
C ASP A 40 11.47 19.67 -9.47
N ARG A 41 10.65 19.67 -10.54
CA ARG A 41 9.30 19.07 -10.51
C ARG A 41 9.35 17.55 -10.39
N LEU A 42 10.18 16.88 -11.18
CA LEU A 42 10.29 15.41 -11.13
C LEU A 42 10.83 14.93 -9.79
N GLU A 43 11.80 15.65 -9.20
CA GLU A 43 12.30 15.35 -7.85
C GLU A 43 11.19 15.51 -6.80
N GLY A 44 10.34 16.54 -6.95
CA GLY A 44 9.16 16.73 -6.11
C GLY A 44 8.15 15.57 -6.21
N ASP A 45 7.82 15.14 -7.43
CA ASP A 45 6.88 14.04 -7.66
C ASP A 45 7.41 12.72 -7.08
N LEU A 46 8.70 12.43 -7.26
CA LEU A 46 9.34 11.25 -6.68
C LEU A 46 9.28 11.26 -5.15
N ALA A 47 9.54 12.40 -4.52
CA ALA A 47 9.47 12.53 -3.06
C ALA A 47 8.05 12.31 -2.50
N VAL A 48 7.02 12.68 -3.26
CA VAL A 48 5.61 12.44 -2.87
C VAL A 48 5.26 10.95 -2.99
N ILE A 49 5.69 10.30 -4.07
CA ILE A 49 5.48 8.85 -4.29
C ILE A 49 6.15 8.04 -3.18
N ASP A 50 7.38 8.39 -2.78
CA ASP A 50 8.10 7.67 -1.73
C ASP A 50 7.38 7.75 -0.38
N ARG A 51 6.91 8.96 0.00
CA ARG A 51 6.12 9.15 1.22
C ARG A 51 4.81 8.37 1.20
N THR A 52 4.09 8.37 0.07
CA THR A 52 2.84 7.59 -0.03
C THR A 52 3.09 6.10 0.04
N LEU A 53 4.23 5.62 -0.46
CA LEU A 53 4.63 4.22 -0.33
C LEU A 53 4.97 3.87 1.13
N ASP A 54 5.65 4.76 1.84
CA ASP A 54 5.95 4.60 3.26
C ASP A 54 4.69 4.61 4.13
N ASP A 55 3.75 5.53 3.88
CA ASP A 55 2.44 5.54 4.56
C ASP A 55 1.68 4.22 4.34
N CYS A 56 1.66 3.73 3.09
CA CYS A 56 1.05 2.44 2.76
C CYS A 56 1.74 1.26 3.46
N ARG A 57 3.08 1.26 3.51
CA ARG A 57 3.86 0.24 4.23
C ARG A 57 3.57 0.25 5.72
N GLN A 58 3.50 1.43 6.32
CA GLN A 58 3.19 1.54 7.74
C GLN A 58 1.78 1.03 8.06
N LEU A 59 0.82 1.21 7.15
CA LEU A 59 -0.52 0.63 7.24
C LEU A 59 -0.56 -0.89 7.05
N SER A 60 0.34 -1.46 6.23
CA SER A 60 0.46 -2.92 6.06
C SER A 60 1.21 -3.59 7.21
N ASP A 61 2.23 -2.93 7.75
CA ASP A 61 3.07 -3.42 8.83
C ASP A 61 2.45 -3.20 10.21
N GLN A 62 1.42 -2.35 10.31
CA GLN A 62 0.60 -2.27 11.50
C GLN A 62 0.05 -3.67 11.82
N PRO A 63 0.32 -4.21 13.02
CA PRO A 63 -0.22 -5.49 13.41
C PRO A 63 -1.74 -5.36 13.32
N LEU A 64 -2.33 -6.19 12.46
CA LEU A 64 -3.77 -6.22 12.21
C LEU A 64 -4.58 -6.30 13.52
N SER A 65 -3.94 -6.72 14.62
CA SER A 65 -4.41 -6.72 16.00
C SER A 65 -4.86 -5.36 16.59
N THR A 66 -4.48 -4.21 16.04
CA THR A 66 -4.74 -2.89 16.67
C THR A 66 -5.68 -1.98 15.90
N ARG A 67 -6.37 -2.47 14.86
CA ARG A 67 -7.42 -1.65 14.24
C ARG A 67 -8.59 -1.46 15.24
N PRO A 68 -9.07 -0.23 15.45
CA PRO A 68 -10.15 0.02 16.41
C PRO A 68 -11.46 -0.73 16.10
N ASP A 69 -11.71 -1.04 14.83
CA ASP A 69 -12.89 -1.80 14.38
C ASP A 69 -12.85 -3.27 14.82
N ASP A 70 -11.67 -3.90 14.77
CA ASP A 70 -11.45 -5.29 15.14
C ASP A 70 -11.86 -5.58 16.59
N THR A 71 -11.65 -4.62 17.50
CA THR A 71 -11.96 -4.83 18.92
C THR A 71 -13.46 -5.01 19.15
N GLY A 72 -14.30 -4.23 18.46
CA GLY A 72 -15.75 -4.35 18.52
C GLY A 72 -16.25 -5.69 17.96
N VAL A 73 -15.67 -6.13 16.85
CA VAL A 73 -15.98 -7.42 16.22
C VAL A 73 -15.60 -8.58 17.14
N LEU A 74 -14.39 -8.58 17.67
CA LEU A 74 -13.91 -9.64 18.56
C LEU A 74 -14.74 -9.76 19.84
N ASN A 75 -15.21 -8.64 20.41
CA ASN A 75 -16.07 -8.67 21.59
C ASN A 75 -17.43 -9.33 21.32
N ARG A 76 -18.04 -9.09 20.15
CA ARG A 76 -19.29 -9.76 19.75
C ARG A 76 -19.09 -11.26 19.57
N ILE A 77 -17.99 -11.63 18.91
CA ILE A 77 -17.64 -13.03 18.66
C ILE A 77 -17.38 -13.77 19.99
N LYS A 78 -16.63 -13.17 20.92
CA LYS A 78 -16.39 -13.72 22.27
C LYS A 78 -17.68 -13.96 23.04
N ALA A 79 -18.66 -13.06 22.93
CA ALA A 79 -19.95 -13.21 23.61
C ALA A 79 -20.73 -14.45 23.13
N ARG A 80 -20.48 -14.89 21.89
CA ARG A 80 -21.11 -16.06 21.26
C ARG A 80 -20.26 -17.33 21.34
N ALA A 81 -19.07 -17.28 21.94
CA ALA A 81 -18.15 -18.42 22.03
C ALA A 81 -18.78 -19.66 22.71
N GLY A 82 -19.73 -19.43 23.63
CA GLY A 82 -20.43 -20.51 24.34
C GLY A 82 -21.44 -21.30 23.49
N GLU A 83 -21.73 -20.87 22.26
CA GLU A 83 -22.61 -21.60 21.34
C GLU A 83 -21.93 -22.86 20.76
N ILE A 84 -20.59 -22.93 20.81
CA ILE A 84 -19.79 -23.97 20.17
C ILE A 84 -19.61 -25.17 21.10
N ASP A 85 -19.80 -26.38 20.57
CA ASP A 85 -19.56 -27.63 21.31
C ASP A 85 -18.06 -27.99 21.40
N LEU A 86 -17.35 -27.29 22.29
CA LEU A 86 -15.95 -27.57 22.59
C LEU A 86 -15.73 -28.94 23.27
N THR A 87 -16.77 -29.58 23.81
CA THR A 87 -16.64 -30.90 24.43
C THR A 87 -16.34 -31.97 23.39
N ARG A 88 -16.92 -31.82 22.19
CA ARG A 88 -16.72 -32.71 21.05
C ARG A 88 -15.50 -32.30 20.21
N ILE A 89 -15.35 -31.01 19.93
CA ILE A 89 -14.25 -30.46 19.11
C ILE A 89 -12.89 -30.63 19.81
N GLY A 90 -12.89 -30.48 21.13
CA GLY A 90 -11.71 -30.48 21.99
C GLY A 90 -11.42 -29.09 22.56
N VAL A 91 -10.85 -29.07 23.76
CA VAL A 91 -10.44 -27.86 24.47
C VAL A 91 -8.93 -27.69 24.33
N ALA A 92 -8.50 -26.48 23.99
CA ALA A 92 -7.11 -26.08 23.95
C ALA A 92 -6.97 -24.69 24.57
N THR A 93 -5.77 -24.37 25.03
CA THR A 93 -5.44 -23.05 25.58
C THR A 93 -4.55 -22.27 24.63
N ALA A 94 -4.41 -20.96 24.86
CA ALA A 94 -3.55 -20.10 24.03
C ALA A 94 -2.07 -20.54 24.05
N ASP A 95 -1.62 -21.20 25.11
CA ASP A 95 -0.25 -21.72 25.23
C ASP A 95 0.00 -22.93 24.30
N GLU A 96 -1.07 -23.59 23.85
CA GLU A 96 -1.04 -24.72 22.94
C GLU A 96 -1.38 -24.30 21.51
N ALA A 97 -1.46 -22.99 21.22
CA ALA A 97 -1.93 -22.50 19.94
C ALA A 97 -0.97 -22.89 18.80
N ASP A 98 -1.55 -23.50 17.76
CA ASP A 98 -0.88 -23.78 16.51
C ASP A 98 -0.87 -22.53 15.61
N ALA A 99 0.02 -22.49 14.62
CA ALA A 99 0.03 -21.45 13.60
C ALA A 99 -1.07 -21.68 12.55
N LEU A 100 -2.32 -21.37 12.89
CA LEU A 100 -3.49 -21.64 12.04
C LEU A 100 -3.40 -20.95 10.66
N GLN A 101 -2.59 -19.89 10.55
CA GLN A 101 -2.25 -19.22 9.28
C GLN A 101 -1.59 -20.13 8.24
N ALA A 102 -1.09 -21.30 8.64
CA ALA A 102 -0.58 -22.31 7.71
C ALA A 102 -1.69 -22.90 6.82
N ILE A 103 -2.97 -22.78 7.22
CA ILE A 103 -4.12 -23.20 6.42
C ILE A 103 -4.41 -22.14 5.36
N VAL A 104 -4.45 -22.57 4.09
CA VAL A 104 -4.78 -21.69 2.96
C VAL A 104 -6.16 -21.05 3.18
N GLY A 105 -6.19 -19.72 3.19
CA GLY A 105 -7.41 -18.93 3.43
C GLY A 105 -7.58 -18.45 4.88
N VAL A 106 -6.74 -18.91 5.82
CA VAL A 106 -6.72 -18.39 7.19
C VAL A 106 -5.70 -17.26 7.29
N GLY A 107 -6.19 -16.03 7.27
CA GLY A 107 -5.36 -14.85 7.51
C GLY A 107 -5.23 -14.50 9.01
N PRO A 108 -4.35 -13.56 9.38
CA PRO A 108 -4.13 -13.16 10.77
C PRO A 108 -5.41 -12.68 11.49
N PHE A 109 -6.37 -12.10 10.77
CA PHE A 109 -7.64 -11.68 11.35
C PHE A 109 -8.55 -12.86 11.67
N LEU A 110 -8.62 -13.83 10.76
CA LEU A 110 -9.47 -15.01 10.94
C LEU A 110 -8.96 -15.86 12.11
N GLU A 111 -7.66 -16.05 12.20
CA GLU A 111 -7.03 -16.73 13.33
C GLU A 111 -7.40 -16.06 14.68
N ARG A 112 -7.35 -14.73 14.77
CA ARG A 112 -7.80 -14.02 15.99
C ARG A 112 -9.26 -14.27 16.32
N LYS A 113 -10.14 -14.33 15.32
CA LYS A 113 -11.56 -14.66 15.51
C LYS A 113 -11.75 -16.09 16.02
N LEU A 114 -11.00 -17.05 15.49
CA LEU A 114 -11.00 -18.44 15.96
C LEU A 114 -10.49 -18.54 17.41
N HIS A 115 -9.39 -17.85 17.73
CA HIS A 115 -8.86 -17.81 19.09
C HIS A 115 -9.87 -17.18 20.07
N ALA A 116 -10.61 -16.16 19.63
CA ALA A 116 -11.65 -15.52 20.42
C ALA A 116 -12.80 -16.46 20.82
N ILE A 117 -13.06 -17.53 20.05
CA ILE A 117 -14.07 -18.55 20.35
C ILE A 117 -13.47 -19.83 20.97
N GLY A 118 -12.17 -19.84 21.29
CA GLY A 118 -11.52 -20.97 21.96
C GLY A 118 -10.96 -22.05 21.02
N ILE A 119 -10.84 -21.76 19.72
CA ILE A 119 -10.22 -22.64 18.73
C ILE A 119 -8.78 -22.18 18.52
N TYR A 120 -7.81 -23.00 18.90
CA TYR A 120 -6.38 -22.66 18.88
C TYR A 120 -5.52 -23.64 18.08
N THR A 121 -6.00 -24.88 17.85
CA THR A 121 -5.18 -25.96 17.30
C THR A 121 -5.71 -26.52 15.99
N PHE A 122 -4.81 -27.07 15.16
CA PHE A 122 -5.19 -27.79 13.94
C PHE A 122 -6.07 -29.00 14.25
N ARG A 123 -5.85 -29.63 15.41
CA ARG A 123 -6.64 -30.79 15.86
C ARG A 123 -8.11 -30.43 16.08
N GLN A 124 -8.40 -29.27 16.67
CA GLN A 124 -9.78 -28.81 16.85
C GLN A 124 -10.46 -28.61 15.50
N ILE A 125 -9.79 -27.96 14.55
CA ILE A 125 -10.31 -27.73 13.19
C ILE A 125 -10.56 -29.07 12.47
N ALA A 126 -9.64 -30.03 12.60
CA ALA A 126 -9.78 -31.36 12.02
C ALA A 126 -10.98 -32.15 12.58
N ASN A 127 -11.43 -31.83 13.79
CA ASN A 127 -12.58 -32.44 14.45
C ASN A 127 -13.92 -31.76 14.12
N PHE A 128 -13.94 -30.73 13.27
CA PHE A 128 -15.19 -30.08 12.88
C PHE A 128 -16.08 -31.02 12.06
N SER A 129 -17.35 -31.13 12.45
CA SER A 129 -18.39 -31.66 11.58
C SER A 129 -18.95 -30.55 10.69
N LYS A 130 -19.83 -30.91 9.75
CA LYS A 130 -20.46 -29.91 8.87
C LYS A 130 -21.24 -28.86 9.66
N ASP A 131 -21.90 -29.29 10.74
CA ASP A 131 -22.72 -28.42 11.57
C ASP A 131 -21.84 -27.43 12.35
N ASP A 132 -20.67 -27.87 12.86
CA ASP A 132 -19.73 -26.96 13.55
C ASP A 132 -19.11 -25.96 12.57
N VAL A 133 -18.82 -26.38 11.33
CA VAL A 133 -18.31 -25.44 10.31
C VAL A 133 -19.34 -24.35 10.05
N GLU A 134 -20.61 -24.69 9.89
CA GLU A 134 -21.68 -23.71 9.66
C GLU A 134 -21.84 -22.77 10.87
N GLN A 135 -21.88 -23.33 12.07
CA GLN A 135 -21.99 -22.57 13.32
C GLN A 135 -20.80 -21.64 13.55
N VAL A 136 -19.58 -22.14 13.38
CA VAL A 136 -18.36 -21.32 13.50
C VAL A 136 -18.34 -20.22 12.44
N ASN A 137 -18.71 -20.53 11.19
CA ASN A 137 -18.77 -19.56 10.10
C ASN A 137 -19.76 -18.42 10.38
N GLU A 138 -20.91 -18.74 10.98
CA GLU A 138 -21.89 -17.75 11.44
C GLU A 138 -21.34 -16.90 12.60
N ILE A 139 -20.79 -17.55 13.64
CA ILE A 139 -20.30 -16.87 14.85
C ILE A 139 -19.15 -15.93 14.53
N ILE A 140 -18.19 -16.36 13.71
CA ILE A 140 -17.04 -15.53 13.33
C ILE A 140 -17.41 -14.43 12.33
N GLU A 141 -18.70 -14.29 11.99
CA GLU A 141 -19.22 -13.34 11.01
C GLU A 141 -18.35 -13.39 9.74
N PHE A 142 -18.19 -14.60 9.17
CA PHE A 142 -17.35 -14.83 8.00
C PHE A 142 -17.98 -14.16 6.77
N PHE A 143 -17.69 -12.87 6.64
CA PHE A 143 -18.06 -11.96 5.56
C PHE A 143 -19.50 -12.06 4.98
N PRO A 144 -20.55 -11.78 5.76
CA PRO A 144 -21.76 -11.19 5.16
C PRO A 144 -21.41 -9.79 4.60
N GLY A 145 -21.82 -9.49 3.36
CA GLY A 145 -21.73 -8.14 2.80
C GLY A 145 -20.55 -7.80 1.86
N ARG A 146 -19.74 -8.77 1.39
CA ARG A 146 -18.79 -8.47 0.29
C ARG A 146 -19.50 -8.06 -1.00
N ILE A 147 -20.68 -8.63 -1.24
CA ILE A 147 -21.50 -8.35 -2.43
C ILE A 147 -22.12 -6.94 -2.38
N GLU A 148 -22.30 -6.36 -1.19
CA GLU A 148 -22.88 -5.01 -1.07
C GLU A 148 -21.82 -3.90 -1.19
N ARG A 149 -20.52 -4.25 -1.15
CA ARG A 149 -19.41 -3.30 -1.10
C ARG A 149 -18.51 -3.28 -2.35
N ASP A 150 -18.48 -4.37 -3.13
CA ASP A 150 -17.73 -4.48 -4.38
C ASP A 150 -18.67 -4.29 -5.60
#